data_AF-K1U168-F1
#
_entry.id   AF-K1U168-F1
#
_cell.length_a   1.000
_cell.length_b   1.000
_cell.length_c   1.000
_cell.angle_alpha   90.00
_cell.angle_beta   90.00
_cell.angle_gamma   90.00
#
_symmetry.space_group_name_H-M   'P 1'
#
loop_
_entity.id
_entity.type
_entity.pdbx_description
1 polymer ?
#
loop_
_entity_poly.entity_id
_entity_poly.type
_entity_poly.pdbx_seq_one_letter_code
_entity_poly.pdbx_strand_id
1 'polypeptide(L)'
;TKELIVDTNTMITEEMADEIVDAGITKVEVRSVFGCRTKHGVCAKCYGMGLASRKEVDIGDTVGIIAAQSIGEPGTQLTMRTIHSGGVAGVADITQGLPRVEELFEARKPKGVAIITEIAGKVSIRDENKRKEVTVTSNDDSKTYLIPFGSKLKVREGDVLEAGDQITEGSKNPAEVLAISGPQGVFEYIIAEVQKVYAFSASVAEWAITLSR
;
A
#
# COMPACT_ATOMS: atom_id res chain seq x y z
N THR A 1 -15.23 28.35 1.70
CA THR A 1 -15.51 28.84 0.34
C THR A 1 -16.19 27.72 -0.42
N LYS A 2 -17.40 27.94 -0.98
CA LYS A 2 -18.15 26.91 -1.75
C LYS A 2 -17.80 26.99 -3.25
N GLU A 3 -16.56 27.36 -3.54
CA GLU A 3 -16.11 27.56 -4.91
C GLU A 3 -15.65 26.22 -5.47
N LEU A 4 -16.17 25.87 -6.64
CA LEU A 4 -15.84 24.62 -7.32
C LEU A 4 -14.48 24.81 -8.00
N ILE A 5 -13.45 24.11 -7.51
CA ILE A 5 -12.11 24.14 -8.10
C ILE A 5 -12.05 23.23 -9.35
N VAL A 6 -12.52 21.99 -9.22
CA VAL A 6 -12.56 21.00 -10.32
C VAL A 6 -13.91 20.30 -10.36
N ASP A 7 -14.49 20.17 -11.55
CA ASP A 7 -15.75 19.44 -11.78
C ASP A 7 -15.54 17.93 -11.95
N THR A 8 -16.61 17.17 -11.79
CA THR A 8 -16.64 15.72 -11.98
C THR A 8 -16.23 15.30 -13.40
N ASN A 9 -15.38 14.27 -13.50
CA ASN A 9 -14.83 13.72 -14.76
C ASN A 9 -13.91 14.67 -15.54
N THR A 10 -13.39 15.72 -14.91
CA THR A 10 -12.35 16.57 -15.49
C THR A 10 -10.97 15.97 -15.21
N MET A 11 -10.09 15.98 -16.21
CA MET A 11 -8.69 15.59 -16.03
C MET A 11 -7.97 16.70 -15.25
N ILE A 12 -7.40 16.35 -14.10
CA ILE A 12 -6.63 17.28 -13.27
C ILE A 12 -5.31 17.57 -13.99
N THR A 13 -5.08 18.83 -14.33
CA THR A 13 -3.80 19.34 -14.85
C THR A 13 -2.88 19.74 -13.69
N GLU A 14 -1.59 19.96 -13.96
CA GLU A 14 -0.63 20.43 -12.95
C GLU A 14 -1.10 21.75 -12.31
N GLU A 15 -1.59 22.69 -13.11
CA GLU A 15 -2.15 23.98 -12.62
C GLU A 15 -3.34 23.78 -11.66
N MET A 16 -4.27 22.88 -12.00
CA MET A 16 -5.41 22.56 -11.14
C MET A 16 -4.98 21.82 -9.86
N ALA A 17 -3.92 21.01 -9.93
CA ALA A 17 -3.39 20.31 -8.77
C ALA A 17 -2.79 21.30 -7.75
N ASP A 18 -2.05 22.30 -8.22
CA ASP A 18 -1.51 23.36 -7.37
C ASP A 18 -2.63 24.14 -6.68
N GLU A 19 -3.70 24.50 -7.39
CA GLU A 19 -4.88 25.16 -6.81
C GLU A 19 -5.55 24.31 -5.71
N ILE A 20 -5.65 22.99 -5.90
CA ILE A 20 -6.22 22.07 -4.90
C ILE A 20 -5.33 22.06 -3.63
N VAL A 21 -4.01 22.01 -3.80
CA VAL A 21 -3.06 21.99 -2.70
C VAL A 21 -3.06 23.33 -1.94
N ASP A 22 -3.07 24.45 -2.66
CA ASP A 22 -3.12 25.81 -2.09
C ASP A 22 -4.44 26.08 -1.35
N ALA A 23 -5.54 25.45 -1.79
CA ALA A 23 -6.81 25.47 -1.07
C ALA A 23 -6.80 24.67 0.25
N GLY A 24 -5.69 23.98 0.56
CA GLY A 24 -5.55 23.17 1.77
C GLY A 24 -6.34 21.86 1.72
N ILE A 25 -6.76 21.42 0.54
CA ILE A 25 -7.48 20.16 0.36
C ILE A 25 -6.46 19.03 0.44
N THR A 26 -6.60 18.18 1.46
CA THR A 26 -5.67 17.06 1.69
C THR A 26 -6.05 15.79 0.94
N LYS A 27 -7.26 15.73 0.38
CA LYS A 27 -7.89 14.50 -0.11
C LYS A 27 -8.82 14.77 -1.29
N VAL A 28 -8.72 13.94 -2.32
CA VAL A 28 -9.53 14.03 -3.53
C VAL A 28 -9.98 12.64 -3.99
N GLU A 29 -11.23 12.51 -4.40
CA GLU A 29 -11.73 11.29 -5.03
C GLU A 29 -11.38 11.30 -6.52
N VAL A 30 -10.61 10.30 -6.95
CA VAL A 30 -10.19 10.14 -8.35
C VAL A 30 -10.75 8.87 -8.96
N ARG A 31 -10.93 8.90 -10.29
CA ARG A 31 -11.19 7.66 -11.04
C ARG A 31 -9.91 6.82 -11.05
N SER A 32 -10.07 5.51 -11.00
CA SER A 32 -8.95 4.57 -11.06
C SER A 32 -9.25 3.44 -12.02
N VAL A 33 -8.19 2.76 -12.45
CA VAL A 33 -8.28 1.53 -13.25
C VAL A 33 -8.99 0.41 -12.49
N PHE A 34 -8.87 0.38 -11.16
CA PHE A 34 -9.52 -0.60 -10.28
C PHE A 34 -11.06 -0.42 -10.25
N GLY A 35 -11.54 0.81 -10.30
CA GLY A 35 -12.97 1.12 -10.36
C GLY A 35 -13.59 1.03 -11.75
N CYS A 36 -12.84 0.61 -12.77
CA CYS A 36 -13.32 0.57 -14.15
C CYS A 36 -14.34 -0.58 -14.35
N ARG A 37 -15.46 -0.29 -15.02
CA ARG A 37 -16.54 -1.26 -15.28
C ARG A 37 -16.51 -1.84 -16.72
N THR A 38 -15.46 -1.55 -17.48
CA THR A 38 -15.28 -2.08 -18.83
C THR A 38 -15.01 -3.59 -18.75
N LYS A 39 -15.63 -4.39 -19.64
CA LYS A 39 -15.49 -5.86 -19.63
C LYS A 39 -14.08 -6.34 -20.00
N HIS A 40 -13.48 -5.73 -21.02
CA HIS A 40 -12.14 -6.04 -21.49
C HIS A 40 -11.39 -4.73 -21.78
N GLY A 41 -10.32 -4.48 -21.04
CA GLY A 41 -9.57 -3.23 -21.09
C GLY A 41 -10.04 -2.19 -20.07
N VAL A 42 -9.56 -0.96 -20.23
CA VAL A 42 -9.82 0.17 -19.34
C VAL A 42 -10.33 1.34 -20.18
N CYS A 43 -11.30 2.10 -19.69
CA CYS A 43 -11.75 3.30 -20.41
C CYS A 43 -10.77 4.47 -20.23
N ALA A 44 -10.71 5.37 -21.22
CA ALA A 44 -9.81 6.52 -21.21
C ALA A 44 -9.92 7.36 -19.92
N LYS A 45 -11.15 7.62 -19.44
CA LYS A 45 -11.39 8.37 -18.20
C LYS A 45 -10.91 7.69 -16.91
N CYS A 46 -10.83 6.36 -16.88
CA CYS A 46 -10.34 5.62 -15.71
C CYS A 46 -8.82 5.44 -15.71
N TYR A 47 -8.20 5.47 -16.90
CA TYR A 47 -6.75 5.47 -17.04
C TYR A 47 -6.18 6.89 -16.89
N GLY A 48 -6.84 7.88 -17.50
CA GLY A 48 -6.47 9.29 -17.46
C GLY A 48 -5.44 9.63 -18.52
N MET A 49 -4.30 10.11 -18.07
CA MET A 49 -3.24 10.68 -18.91
C MET A 49 -2.20 9.63 -19.32
N GLY A 50 -1.83 9.63 -20.60
CA GLY A 50 -0.67 8.89 -21.09
C GLY A 50 0.62 9.54 -20.57
N LEU A 51 1.43 8.79 -19.81
CA LEU A 51 2.67 9.31 -19.20
C LEU A 51 3.70 9.79 -20.23
N ALA A 52 3.71 9.20 -21.43
CA ALA A 52 4.63 9.59 -22.50
C ALA A 52 4.17 10.85 -23.26
N SER A 53 2.86 11.00 -23.49
CA SER A 53 2.30 12.10 -24.29
C SER A 53 1.87 13.30 -23.44
N ARG A 54 1.70 13.13 -22.12
CA ARG A 54 1.08 14.09 -21.20
C ARG A 54 -0.29 14.61 -21.68
N LYS A 55 -1.02 13.75 -22.39
CA LYS A 55 -2.38 14.00 -22.89
C LYS A 55 -3.28 12.85 -22.49
N GLU A 56 -4.60 13.03 -22.65
CA GLU A 56 -5.53 11.91 -22.50
C GLU A 56 -5.13 10.75 -23.41
N VAL A 57 -5.26 9.53 -22.88
CA VAL A 57 -4.89 8.30 -23.59
C VAL A 57 -5.78 8.08 -24.82
N ASP A 58 -5.18 7.61 -25.91
CA ASP A 58 -5.91 7.35 -27.15
C ASP A 58 -6.63 5.99 -27.09
N ILE A 59 -7.77 5.90 -27.78
CA ILE A 59 -8.50 4.63 -27.89
C ILE A 59 -7.66 3.67 -28.75
N GLY A 60 -7.22 2.58 -28.13
CA GLY A 60 -6.38 1.56 -28.76
C GLY A 60 -4.98 1.45 -28.15
N ASP A 61 -4.62 2.35 -27.22
CA ASP A 61 -3.33 2.28 -26.54
C ASP A 61 -3.16 0.99 -25.72
N THR A 62 -1.96 0.41 -25.81
CA THR A 62 -1.61 -0.87 -25.18
C THR A 62 -1.15 -0.69 -23.73
N VAL A 63 -2.00 -0.03 -22.92
CA VAL A 63 -1.71 0.36 -21.53
C VAL A 63 -1.23 -0.79 -20.63
N GLY A 64 -1.70 -2.03 -20.87
CA GLY A 64 -1.27 -3.20 -20.12
C GLY A 64 0.18 -3.62 -20.39
N ILE A 65 0.62 -3.53 -21.65
CA ILE A 65 2.02 -3.82 -22.03
C ILE A 65 2.95 -2.73 -21.49
N ILE A 66 2.53 -1.47 -21.61
CA ILE A 66 3.27 -0.32 -21.06
C ILE A 66 3.44 -0.48 -19.55
N ALA A 67 2.38 -0.83 -18.82
CA ALA A 67 2.44 -1.05 -17.38
C ALA A 67 3.37 -2.23 -17.01
N ALA A 68 3.29 -3.34 -17.74
CA ALA A 68 4.14 -4.51 -17.49
C ALA A 68 5.64 -4.17 -17.66
N GLN A 69 6.00 -3.46 -18.74
CA GLN A 69 7.38 -3.02 -18.97
C GLN A 69 7.84 -2.02 -17.91
N SER A 70 6.98 -1.06 -17.55
CA SER A 70 7.28 -0.02 -16.55
C SER A 70 7.60 -0.59 -15.17
N ILE A 71 7.10 -1.79 -14.86
CA ILE A 71 7.42 -2.52 -13.62
C ILE A 71 8.63 -3.45 -13.84
N GLY A 72 8.65 -4.21 -14.94
CA GLY A 72 9.64 -5.26 -15.18
C GLY A 72 11.05 -4.75 -15.45
N GLU A 73 11.21 -3.65 -16.21
CA GLU A 73 12.52 -3.10 -16.55
C GLU A 73 13.26 -2.56 -15.30
N PRO A 74 12.65 -1.70 -14.46
CA PRO A 74 13.26 -1.31 -13.18
C PRO A 74 13.44 -2.50 -12.22
N GLY A 75 12.54 -3.48 -12.26
CA GLY A 75 12.66 -4.71 -11.48
C GLY A 75 13.94 -5.50 -11.80
N THR A 76 14.32 -5.58 -13.06
CA THR A 76 15.58 -6.22 -13.49
C THR A 76 16.80 -5.43 -13.02
N GLN A 77 16.69 -4.10 -12.93
CA GLN A 77 17.77 -3.28 -12.38
C GLN A 77 17.90 -3.43 -10.85
N LEU A 78 16.79 -3.60 -10.15
CA LEU A 78 16.75 -3.83 -8.70
C LEU A 78 17.54 -5.08 -8.29
N THR A 79 17.38 -6.18 -9.02
CA THR A 79 18.09 -7.44 -8.72
C THR A 79 19.61 -7.30 -8.86
N MET A 80 20.08 -6.51 -9.82
CA MET A 80 21.51 -6.25 -10.00
C MET A 80 22.10 -5.40 -8.86
N ARG A 81 21.33 -4.42 -8.34
CA ARG A 81 21.81 -3.52 -7.26
C ARG A 81 21.81 -4.15 -5.87
N THR A 82 20.83 -5.02 -5.56
CA THR A 82 20.69 -5.62 -4.21
C THR A 82 21.78 -6.63 -3.87
N ILE A 83 22.34 -7.35 -4.86
CA ILE A 83 23.39 -8.36 -4.64
C ILE A 83 24.68 -7.74 -4.09
N HIS A 84 25.00 -6.50 -4.46
CA HIS A 84 26.25 -5.84 -4.07
C HIS A 84 26.21 -5.20 -2.68
N SER A 85 25.01 -5.02 -2.10
CA SER A 85 24.81 -4.42 -0.77
C SER A 85 24.62 -5.46 0.35
N GLY A 86 24.58 -6.76 0.01
CA GLY A 86 24.19 -7.87 0.89
C GLY A 86 25.13 -8.21 2.07
N GLY A 87 26.15 -7.40 2.35
CA GLY A 87 27.17 -7.66 3.38
C GLY A 87 27.10 -6.80 4.65
N VAL A 88 26.27 -5.75 4.69
CA VAL A 88 26.27 -4.79 5.82
C VAL A 88 25.16 -5.13 6.81
N ALA A 89 25.54 -5.74 7.93
CA ALA A 89 24.63 -5.99 9.05
C ALA A 89 24.12 -4.67 9.63
N GLY A 90 22.81 -4.43 9.53
CA GLY A 90 22.13 -3.20 9.96
C GLY A 90 20.98 -2.79 9.04
N VAL A 91 20.96 -3.32 7.83
CA VAL A 91 19.95 -3.06 6.81
C VAL A 91 18.83 -4.14 6.85
N ALA A 92 18.27 -4.35 8.05
CA ALA A 92 17.39 -5.48 8.33
C ALA A 92 16.02 -5.44 7.62
N ASP A 93 15.65 -4.34 6.97
CA ASP A 93 14.32 -4.16 6.34
C ASP A 93 14.36 -3.91 4.82
N ILE A 94 15.56 -3.87 4.22
CA ILE A 94 15.76 -3.54 2.78
C ILE A 94 15.97 -4.82 1.93
N THR A 95 16.10 -5.99 2.56
CA THR A 95 16.59 -7.22 1.92
C THR A 95 15.66 -7.86 0.89
N GLN A 96 14.44 -7.36 0.68
CA GLN A 96 13.51 -8.05 -0.20
C GLN A 96 13.37 -7.44 -1.59
N GLY A 97 13.92 -6.26 -1.93
CA GLY A 97 13.98 -5.72 -3.30
C GLY A 97 12.90 -6.22 -4.27
N LEU A 98 13.30 -6.91 -5.34
CA LEU A 98 12.37 -7.61 -6.25
C LEU A 98 11.65 -8.83 -5.63
N PRO A 99 12.30 -9.71 -4.81
CA PRO A 99 11.60 -10.81 -4.13
C PRO A 99 10.33 -10.42 -3.36
N ARG A 100 10.26 -9.21 -2.78
CA ARG A 100 9.06 -8.70 -2.12
C ARG A 100 7.94 -8.46 -3.10
N VAL A 101 8.27 -7.85 -4.24
CA VAL A 101 7.32 -7.52 -5.30
C VAL A 101 6.77 -8.81 -5.89
N GLU A 102 7.61 -9.81 -6.14
CA GLU A 102 7.18 -11.15 -6.54
C GLU A 102 6.26 -11.80 -5.51
N GLU A 103 6.62 -11.75 -4.22
CA GLU A 103 5.79 -12.29 -3.13
C GLU A 103 4.38 -11.65 -3.09
N LEU A 104 4.30 -10.33 -3.31
CA LEU A 104 3.04 -9.58 -3.35
C LEU A 104 2.20 -9.93 -4.58
N PHE A 105 2.81 -10.01 -5.77
CA PHE A 105 2.09 -10.35 -7.00
C PHE A 105 1.62 -11.81 -7.03
N GLU A 106 2.36 -12.71 -6.38
CA GLU A 106 1.95 -14.12 -6.23
C GLU A 106 1.03 -14.36 -5.02
N ALA A 107 0.68 -13.32 -4.26
CA ALA A 107 -0.10 -13.40 -3.03
C ALA A 107 0.42 -14.46 -2.04
N ARG A 108 1.75 -14.62 -1.98
CA ARG A 108 2.40 -15.57 -1.08
C ARG A 108 2.32 -15.09 0.37
N LYS A 109 2.31 -16.03 1.31
CA LYS A 109 2.41 -15.72 2.74
C LYS A 109 3.84 -15.25 3.06
N PRO A 110 4.02 -14.06 3.66
CA PRO A 110 5.36 -13.58 4.02
C PRO A 110 6.06 -14.46 5.03
N LYS A 111 7.39 -14.48 5.03
CA LYS A 111 8.17 -15.20 6.06
C LYS A 111 8.06 -14.55 7.44
N GLY A 112 7.99 -13.22 7.50
CA GLY A 112 7.79 -12.44 8.72
C GLY A 112 6.38 -11.85 8.77
N VAL A 113 5.37 -12.69 8.94
CA VAL A 113 3.98 -12.22 9.00
C VAL A 113 3.75 -11.39 10.26
N ALA A 114 3.29 -10.16 10.07
CA ALA A 114 2.79 -9.34 11.15
C ALA A 114 1.41 -9.81 11.57
N ILE A 115 1.19 -9.92 12.88
CA ILE A 115 -0.12 -10.20 13.45
C ILE A 115 -0.95 -8.91 13.36
N ILE A 116 -2.14 -9.01 12.77
CA ILE A 116 -3.08 -7.89 12.66
C ILE A 116 -4.32 -8.14 13.51
N THR A 117 -4.94 -7.08 14.02
CA THR A 117 -6.20 -7.17 14.74
C THR A 117 -7.38 -7.24 13.77
N GLU A 118 -8.40 -8.02 14.12
CA GLU A 118 -9.65 -8.13 13.37
C GLU A 118 -10.73 -7.19 13.92
N ILE A 119 -10.56 -6.73 15.16
CA ILE A 119 -11.50 -5.84 15.84
C ILE A 119 -10.81 -4.54 16.22
N ALA A 120 -11.60 -3.46 16.24
CA ALA A 120 -11.17 -2.19 16.77
C ALA A 120 -11.37 -2.16 18.29
N GLY A 121 -10.40 -1.62 19.02
CA GLY A 121 -10.46 -1.62 20.48
C GLY A 121 -9.18 -1.16 21.15
N LYS A 122 -9.19 -1.24 22.48
CA LYS A 122 -8.05 -0.89 23.33
C LYS A 122 -7.15 -2.09 23.56
N VAL A 123 -5.85 -1.87 23.45
CA VAL A 123 -4.80 -2.88 23.62
C VAL A 123 -4.50 -3.09 25.10
N SER A 124 -4.44 -4.36 25.50
CA SER A 124 -3.80 -4.79 26.76
C SER A 124 -2.81 -5.92 26.51
N ILE A 125 -1.64 -5.83 27.14
CA ILE A 125 -0.49 -6.70 26.94
C ILE A 125 -0.25 -7.47 28.22
N ARG A 126 -0.31 -8.80 28.14
CA ARG A 126 0.06 -9.71 29.23
C ARG A 126 1.38 -10.42 28.89
N ASP A 127 2.29 -10.46 29.85
CA ASP A 127 3.54 -11.22 29.74
C ASP A 127 3.52 -12.34 30.78
N GLU A 128 3.25 -13.57 30.32
CA GLU A 128 3.25 -14.77 31.17
C GLU A 128 4.22 -15.80 30.59
N ASN A 129 5.14 -16.30 31.43
CA ASN A 129 6.03 -17.43 31.11
C ASN A 129 6.79 -17.31 29.77
N LYS A 130 7.35 -16.11 29.48
CA LYS A 130 8.07 -15.79 28.23
C LYS A 130 7.21 -15.81 26.96
N ARG A 131 5.88 -15.82 27.09
CA ARG A 131 4.93 -15.62 26.01
C ARG A 131 4.22 -14.29 26.23
N LYS A 132 4.22 -13.46 25.19
CA LYS A 132 3.48 -12.21 25.19
C LYS A 132 2.12 -12.46 24.55
N GLU A 133 1.08 -11.98 25.19
CA GLU A 133 -0.28 -12.02 24.67
C GLU A 133 -0.78 -10.59 24.56
N VAL A 134 -1.42 -10.29 23.44
CA VAL A 134 -2.03 -8.98 23.20
C VAL A 134 -3.53 -9.19 23.08
N THR A 135 -4.29 -8.64 24.01
CA THR A 135 -5.75 -8.63 23.97
C THR A 135 -6.22 -7.28 23.46
N VAL A 136 -7.03 -7.28 22.41
CA VAL A 136 -7.75 -6.10 21.93
C VAL A 136 -9.17 -6.20 22.45
N THR A 137 -9.62 -5.22 23.23
CA THR A 137 -10.95 -5.19 23.84
C THR A 137 -11.77 -4.04 23.26
N SER A 138 -12.92 -4.38 22.68
CA SER A 138 -13.98 -3.46 22.29
C SER A 138 -15.07 -3.41 23.37
N ASN A 139 -16.14 -2.66 23.14
CA ASN A 139 -17.23 -2.52 24.12
C ASN A 139 -17.94 -3.86 24.41
N ASP A 140 -18.11 -4.71 23.39
CA ASP A 140 -18.90 -5.96 23.47
C ASP A 140 -18.09 -7.23 23.15
N ASP A 141 -16.85 -7.09 22.68
CA ASP A 141 -16.02 -8.21 22.22
C ASP A 141 -14.55 -8.05 22.63
N SER A 142 -13.84 -9.16 22.82
CA SER A 142 -12.42 -9.15 23.13
C SER A 142 -11.70 -10.30 22.43
N LYS A 143 -10.58 -9.98 21.78
CA LYS A 143 -9.80 -10.97 21.04
C LYS A 143 -8.34 -10.97 21.51
N THR A 144 -7.83 -12.15 21.82
CA THR A 144 -6.46 -12.34 22.30
C THR A 144 -5.58 -12.95 21.21
N TYR A 145 -4.42 -12.33 21.01
CA TYR A 145 -3.41 -12.69 20.02
C TYR A 145 -2.14 -13.16 20.71
N LEU A 146 -1.71 -14.37 20.39
CA LEU A 146 -0.45 -14.95 20.90
C LEU A 146 0.72 -14.43 20.08
N ILE A 147 1.69 -13.80 20.74
CA ILE A 147 2.85 -13.21 20.08
C ILE A 147 4.03 -14.18 20.15
N PRO A 148 4.57 -14.64 18.99
CA PRO A 148 5.73 -15.52 18.95
C PRO A 148 6.95 -14.91 19.64
N PHE A 149 7.78 -15.77 20.22
CA PHE A 149 9.03 -15.34 20.84
C PHE A 149 9.98 -14.74 19.80
N GLY A 150 10.50 -13.54 20.07
CA GLY A 150 11.38 -12.80 19.16
C GLY A 150 10.67 -11.79 18.25
N SER A 151 9.33 -11.81 18.18
CA SER A 151 8.57 -10.77 17.49
C SER A 151 8.63 -9.44 18.26
N LYS A 152 8.91 -8.35 17.54
CA LYS A 152 8.85 -6.99 18.09
C LYS A 152 7.42 -6.48 18.05
N LEU A 153 6.96 -5.89 19.14
CA LEU A 153 5.63 -5.27 19.23
C LEU A 153 5.69 -3.87 18.62
N LYS A 154 4.68 -3.55 17.81
CA LYS A 154 4.47 -2.21 17.22
C LYS A 154 3.59 -1.34 18.12
N VAL A 155 2.79 -1.96 18.98
CA VAL A 155 1.77 -1.34 19.83
C VAL A 155 2.19 -1.29 21.29
N ARG A 156 1.59 -0.36 22.06
CA ARG A 156 1.81 -0.14 23.49
C ARG A 156 0.55 -0.41 24.30
N GLU A 157 0.71 -0.57 25.61
CA GLU A 157 -0.40 -0.74 26.54
C GLU A 157 -1.35 0.47 26.45
N GLY A 158 -2.63 0.21 26.21
CA GLY A 158 -3.66 1.23 26.14
C GLY A 158 -3.81 1.94 24.80
N ASP A 159 -3.06 1.56 23.77
CA ASP A 159 -3.26 2.06 22.40
C ASP A 159 -4.65 1.66 21.89
N VAL A 160 -5.24 2.50 21.04
CA VAL A 160 -6.51 2.21 20.36
C VAL A 160 -6.19 1.85 18.91
N LEU A 161 -6.62 0.65 18.50
CA LEU A 161 -6.39 0.13 17.15
C LEU A 161 -7.69 0.09 16.35
N GLU A 162 -7.57 0.28 15.04
CA GLU A 162 -8.62 -0.04 14.07
C GLU A 162 -8.49 -1.49 13.58
N ALA A 163 -9.57 -2.06 13.05
CA ALA A 163 -9.52 -3.37 12.41
C ALA A 163 -8.54 -3.35 11.22
N GLY A 164 -7.59 -4.28 11.21
CA GLY A 164 -6.52 -4.40 10.21
C GLY A 164 -5.18 -3.78 10.62
N ASP A 165 -5.10 -3.17 11.81
CA ASP A 165 -3.85 -2.62 12.34
C ASP A 165 -2.89 -3.72 12.82
N GLN A 166 -1.59 -3.44 12.68
CA GLN A 166 -0.53 -4.39 13.04
C GLN A 166 -0.17 -4.29 14.52
N ILE A 167 -0.21 -5.44 15.20
CA ILE A 167 0.23 -5.61 16.58
C ILE A 167 1.75 -5.82 16.64
N THR A 168 2.32 -6.55 15.68
CA THR A 168 3.76 -6.83 15.61
C THR A 168 4.41 -6.19 14.38
N GLU A 169 5.73 -5.99 14.43
CA GLU A 169 6.53 -5.70 13.24
C GLU A 169 6.45 -6.87 12.24
N GLY A 170 6.61 -6.56 10.95
CA GLY A 170 6.55 -7.52 9.85
C GLY A 170 5.63 -7.09 8.72
N SER A 171 5.41 -7.99 7.77
CA SER A 171 4.56 -7.78 6.59
C SER A 171 3.15 -8.32 6.81
N LYS A 172 2.11 -7.60 6.39
CA LYS A 172 0.73 -8.12 6.46
C LYS A 172 0.56 -9.24 5.42
N ASN A 173 -0.24 -10.24 5.76
CA ASN A 173 -0.65 -11.29 4.84
C ASN A 173 -1.83 -10.79 3.98
N PRO A 174 -1.71 -10.73 2.63
CA PRO A 174 -2.79 -10.25 1.76
C PRO A 174 -4.13 -10.98 1.98
N ALA A 175 -4.10 -12.28 2.30
CA ALA A 175 -5.31 -13.06 2.55
C ALA A 175 -6.05 -12.62 3.83
N GLU A 176 -5.31 -12.22 4.87
CA GLU A 176 -5.89 -11.70 6.11
C GLU A 176 -6.41 -10.27 5.91
N VAL A 177 -5.67 -9.45 5.15
CA VAL A 177 -6.13 -8.11 4.77
C VAL A 177 -7.43 -8.19 3.96
N LEU A 178 -7.57 -9.19 3.08
CA LEU A 178 -8.82 -9.42 2.33
C LEU A 178 -9.99 -9.74 3.26
N ALA A 179 -9.77 -10.60 4.24
CA ALA A 179 -10.82 -11.02 5.16
C ALA A 179 -11.31 -9.87 6.05
N ILE A 180 -10.42 -8.94 6.41
CA ILE A 180 -10.73 -7.86 7.36
C ILE A 180 -11.18 -6.59 6.64
N SER A 181 -10.46 -6.16 5.59
CA SER A 181 -10.63 -4.86 4.94
C SER A 181 -11.25 -4.96 3.54
N GLY A 182 -11.54 -6.18 3.06
CA GLY A 182 -12.14 -6.44 1.77
C GLY A 182 -11.22 -6.16 0.57
N PRO A 183 -11.76 -6.23 -0.67
CA PRO A 183 -10.97 -6.10 -1.90
C PRO A 183 -10.25 -4.75 -2.03
N GLN A 184 -10.89 -3.68 -1.57
CA GLN A 184 -10.31 -2.33 -1.63
C GLN A 184 -9.12 -2.19 -0.67
N GLY A 185 -9.23 -2.70 0.57
CA GLY A 185 -8.12 -2.65 1.52
C GLY A 185 -6.89 -3.44 1.06
N VAL A 186 -7.10 -4.55 0.34
CA VAL A 186 -6.00 -5.31 -0.29
C VAL A 186 -5.36 -4.52 -1.42
N PHE A 187 -6.16 -3.88 -2.27
CA PHE A 187 -5.66 -3.06 -3.36
C PHE A 187 -4.76 -1.92 -2.84
N GLU A 188 -5.24 -1.17 -1.84
CA GLU A 188 -4.48 -0.10 -1.20
C GLU A 188 -3.19 -0.62 -0.56
N TYR A 189 -3.27 -1.78 0.13
CA TYR A 189 -2.10 -2.41 0.73
C TYR A 189 -1.05 -2.82 -0.31
N ILE A 190 -1.44 -3.50 -1.39
CA ILE A 190 -0.51 -3.96 -2.43
C ILE A 190 0.15 -2.77 -3.12
N ILE A 191 -0.62 -1.73 -3.48
CA ILE A 191 -0.06 -0.53 -4.09
C ILE A 191 0.96 0.13 -3.17
N ALA A 192 0.61 0.35 -1.90
CA ALA A 192 1.51 0.99 -0.96
C ALA A 192 2.81 0.19 -0.76
N GLU A 193 2.74 -1.14 -0.69
CA GLU A 193 3.92 -1.97 -0.52
C GLU A 193 4.81 -2.01 -1.78
N VAL A 194 4.22 -2.13 -2.97
CA VAL A 194 4.97 -2.08 -4.23
C VAL A 194 5.63 -0.72 -4.42
N GLN A 195 4.90 0.38 -4.16
CA GLN A 195 5.45 1.73 -4.23
C GLN A 195 6.60 1.95 -3.25
N LYS A 196 6.51 1.46 -2.01
CA LYS A 196 7.62 1.56 -1.04
C LYS A 196 8.90 0.92 -1.57
N VAL A 197 8.80 -0.24 -2.23
CA VAL A 197 9.97 -0.92 -2.81
C VAL A 197 10.58 -0.09 -3.95
N TYR A 198 9.76 0.39 -4.88
CA TYR A 198 10.26 1.14 -6.04
C TYR A 198 10.73 2.55 -5.67
N ALA A 199 10.00 3.28 -4.82
CA ALA A 199 10.36 4.62 -4.35
C ALA A 199 11.68 4.65 -3.57
N PHE A 200 12.01 3.57 -2.84
CA PHE A 200 13.28 3.46 -2.14
C PHE A 200 14.48 3.35 -3.09
N SER A 201 14.29 2.73 -4.26
CA SER A 201 15.37 2.39 -5.19
C SER A 201 15.68 3.44 -6.24
N ALA A 202 14.81 4.44 -6.34
CA ALA A 202 14.74 5.29 -7.50
C ALA A 202 14.75 6.76 -7.06
N SER A 203 15.69 7.54 -7.59
CA SER A 203 15.50 8.97 -7.81
C SER A 203 14.51 9.16 -8.98
N VAL A 204 13.35 8.51 -8.91
CA VAL A 204 12.31 8.63 -9.92
C VAL A 204 11.42 9.77 -9.47
N ALA A 205 11.54 10.87 -10.20
CA ALA A 205 10.66 12.02 -10.12
C ALA A 205 9.19 11.56 -10.09
N GLU A 206 8.43 12.20 -9.20
CA GLU A 206 6.97 12.37 -9.27
C GLU A 206 6.14 11.10 -9.47
N TRP A 207 6.02 10.30 -8.41
CA TRP A 207 4.90 9.38 -8.20
C TRP A 207 4.11 9.70 -6.92
N ALA A 208 4.24 10.93 -6.40
CA ALA A 208 3.50 11.40 -5.25
C ALA A 208 2.07 11.84 -5.66
N ILE A 209 1.27 10.92 -6.20
CA ILE A 209 -0.17 10.99 -5.97
C ILE A 209 -0.40 10.14 -4.72
N THR A 210 -0.43 10.84 -3.60
CA THR A 210 -0.76 10.35 -2.26
C THR A 210 -2.13 9.68 -2.30
N LEU A 211 -2.18 8.39 -2.64
CA LEU A 211 -3.33 7.52 -2.37
C LEU A 211 -3.32 7.20 -0.88
N SER A 212 -3.93 8.08 -0.08
CA SER A 212 -4.14 7.85 1.35
C SER A 212 -5.31 8.69 1.87
N ARG A 213 -6.51 8.14 1.67
CA ARG A 213 -7.83 8.53 2.20
C ARG A 213 -8.35 9.91 1.84
#